data_AF-A0A2S7ZNN4-F1
#
_entry.id   AF-A0A2S7ZNN4-F1
#
_cell.length_a   1.000
_cell.length_b   1.000
_cell.length_c   1.000
_cell.angle_alpha   90.00
_cell.angle_beta   90.00
_cell.angle_gamma   90.00
#
_symmetry.space_group_name_H-M   'P 1'
#
loop_
_entity.id
_entity.type
_entity.pdbx_description
1 polymer ?
#
loop_
_entity_poly.entity_id
_entity_poly.type
_entity_poly.pdbx_seq_one_letter_code
_entity_poly.pdbx_strand_id
1 'polypeptide(L)'
;MDERKQRILRAIIEDYVKSAEPVGSRTIAKNYDLGISPATVRNEMSDLEDLGYLEKPHTSAGRIPSSKGYRLYVDSMMHQGPVLDEDVKQIHTIWNDSQLSGNEMLLHMARLVSQISHSMSLLLAPGHDQALLKYIHILPLDGHQAVMVVITATGALDNELMYFTSPVKADEIQRLAIQFSNAVQNKFLRDITSAHISAIIAHIDGPKSVLLQIGETLLRAITKRRLFYSVGTTELLSQPEFKTVEKVQPVLSLLEEQQQLGYILQDDSNTPIKIKIGSENQTEALNDMSLIQADFSQENNQLGTLAILGPTRMEYGRIINMLSYMKHLMETMARNQT
;
A
#
# COMPACT_ATOMS: atom_id res chain seq x y z
N MET A 1 23.45 -9.10 22.64
CA MET A 1 22.54 -10.26 22.76
C MET A 1 23.33 -11.48 22.35
N ASP A 2 23.30 -12.58 23.12
CA ASP A 2 24.05 -13.79 22.75
C ASP A 2 23.26 -14.68 21.77
N GLU A 3 23.96 -15.61 21.12
CA GLU A 3 23.39 -16.51 20.11
C GLU A 3 22.23 -17.36 20.65
N ARG A 4 22.28 -17.73 21.94
CA ARG A 4 21.23 -18.54 22.57
C ARG A 4 19.93 -17.74 22.70
N LYS A 5 20.01 -16.52 23.23
CA LYS A 5 18.86 -15.60 23.34
C LYS A 5 18.28 -15.32 21.96
N GLN A 6 19.12 -15.19 20.92
CA GLN A 6 18.66 -15.02 19.53
C GLN A 6 17.88 -16.24 19.03
N ARG A 7 18.40 -17.45 19.26
CA ARG A 7 17.68 -18.71 18.91
C ARG A 7 16.35 -18.85 19.65
N ILE A 8 16.30 -18.49 20.93
CA ILE A 8 15.06 -18.53 21.73
C ILE A 8 14.05 -17.50 21.22
N LEU A 9 14.47 -16.25 21.01
CA LEU A 9 13.59 -15.20 20.49
C LEU A 9 13.02 -15.57 19.11
N ARG A 10 13.89 -16.08 18.22
CA ARG A 10 13.48 -16.57 16.89
C ARG A 10 12.44 -17.68 17.01
N ALA A 11 12.68 -18.68 17.85
CA ALA A 11 11.74 -19.78 18.06
C ALA A 11 10.38 -19.31 18.59
N ILE A 12 10.37 -18.31 19.50
CA ILE A 12 9.14 -17.71 20.02
C ILE A 12 8.39 -16.97 18.92
N ILE A 13 9.09 -16.20 18.09
CA ILE A 13 8.48 -15.48 16.97
C ILE A 13 7.89 -16.47 15.95
N GLU A 14 8.64 -17.48 15.53
CA GLU A 14 8.17 -18.49 14.58
C GLU A 14 6.97 -19.30 15.11
N ASP A 15 6.92 -19.59 16.41
CA ASP A 15 5.79 -20.29 17.05
C ASP A 15 4.56 -19.37 17.19
N TYR A 16 4.76 -18.10 17.54
CA TYR A 16 3.69 -17.13 17.72
C TYR A 16 3.05 -16.70 16.39
N VAL A 17 3.86 -16.53 15.33
CA VAL A 17 3.37 -16.28 13.95
C VAL A 17 2.37 -17.35 13.51
N LYS A 18 2.65 -18.63 13.82
CA LYS A 18 1.81 -19.77 13.46
C LYS A 18 0.59 -19.95 14.36
N SER A 19 0.75 -19.77 15.66
CA SER A 19 -0.29 -20.14 16.64
C SER A 19 -1.19 -18.99 17.06
N ALA A 20 -0.71 -17.74 16.99
CA ALA A 20 -1.31 -16.56 17.62
C ALA A 20 -1.47 -16.69 19.15
N GLU A 21 -0.80 -17.65 19.79
CA GLU A 21 -0.97 -17.99 21.21
C GLU A 21 0.31 -17.71 22.01
N PRO A 22 0.23 -17.14 23.23
CA PRO A 22 1.40 -16.86 24.04
C PRO A 22 2.30 -18.10 24.26
N VAL A 23 3.58 -17.97 23.93
CA VAL A 23 4.48 -19.11 23.82
C VAL A 23 5.10 -19.45 25.18
N GLY A 24 5.02 -20.72 25.57
CA GLY A 24 5.56 -21.22 26.84
C GLY A 24 6.97 -21.81 26.71
N SER A 25 7.76 -21.73 27.79
CA SER A 25 9.14 -22.25 27.80
C SER A 25 9.25 -23.76 27.54
N ARG A 26 8.22 -24.53 27.94
CA ARG A 26 8.13 -25.97 27.64
C ARG A 26 7.94 -26.26 26.15
N THR A 27 7.13 -25.45 25.47
CA THR A 27 6.88 -25.56 24.03
C THR A 27 8.18 -25.35 23.27
N ILE A 28 8.92 -24.29 23.59
CA ILE A 28 10.19 -23.97 22.95
C ILE A 28 11.26 -25.05 23.19
N ALA A 29 11.43 -25.48 24.44
CA ALA A 29 12.42 -26.50 24.78
C ALA A 29 12.15 -27.84 24.07
N LYS A 30 10.87 -28.19 23.83
CA LYS A 30 10.48 -29.44 23.20
C LYS A 30 10.52 -29.37 21.66
N ASN A 31 10.04 -28.29 21.07
CA ASN A 31 9.77 -28.22 19.62
C ASN A 31 10.98 -27.73 18.79
N TYR A 32 11.93 -27.01 19.40
CA TYR A 32 13.03 -26.36 18.68
C TYR A 32 14.43 -26.94 19.01
N ASP A 33 14.46 -28.10 19.67
CA ASP A 33 15.67 -28.88 20.04
C ASP A 33 16.87 -28.02 20.44
N LEU A 34 16.65 -27.14 21.42
CA LEU A 34 17.65 -26.17 21.86
C LEU A 34 18.72 -26.80 22.79
N GLY A 35 18.60 -28.08 23.14
CA GLY A 35 19.52 -28.78 24.05
C GLY A 35 19.50 -28.25 25.49
N ILE A 36 18.46 -27.51 25.90
CA ILE A 36 18.36 -26.87 27.22
C ILE A 36 17.02 -27.14 27.90
N SER A 37 17.01 -27.06 29.24
CA SER A 37 15.82 -27.34 30.04
C SER A 37 14.76 -26.24 29.92
N PRO A 38 13.46 -26.55 30.12
CA PRO A 38 12.39 -25.54 30.18
C PRO A 38 12.61 -24.46 31.26
N ALA A 39 13.36 -24.75 32.32
CA ALA A 39 13.70 -23.79 33.36
C ALA A 39 14.74 -22.78 32.84
N THR A 40 15.75 -23.25 32.11
CA THR A 40 16.74 -22.39 31.44
C THR A 40 16.05 -21.48 30.43
N VAL A 41 15.19 -22.03 29.56
CA VAL A 41 14.42 -21.22 28.60
C VAL A 41 13.58 -20.15 29.30
N ARG A 42 12.96 -20.48 30.43
CA ARG A 42 12.15 -19.51 31.21
C ARG A 42 12.99 -18.34 31.72
N ASN A 43 14.21 -18.59 32.19
CA ASN A 43 15.11 -17.53 32.64
C ASN A 43 15.52 -16.64 31.46
N GLU A 44 15.91 -17.23 30.33
CA GLU A 44 16.29 -16.49 29.12
C GLU A 44 15.11 -15.66 28.56
N MET A 45 13.87 -16.18 28.65
CA MET A 45 12.66 -15.43 28.30
C MET A 45 12.41 -14.24 29.24
N SER A 46 12.76 -14.36 30.53
CA SER A 46 12.68 -13.24 31.48
C SER A 46 13.69 -12.16 31.12
N ASP A 47 14.93 -12.54 30.82
CA ASP A 47 15.95 -11.60 30.35
C ASP A 47 15.52 -10.88 29.07
N LEU A 48 14.88 -11.61 28.13
CA LEU A 48 14.36 -11.02 26.89
C LEU A 48 13.19 -10.06 27.13
N GLU A 49 12.36 -10.32 28.15
CA GLU A 49 11.29 -9.42 28.60
C GLU A 49 11.89 -8.14 29.22
N ASP A 50 12.88 -8.28 30.11
CA ASP A 50 13.57 -7.14 30.73
C ASP A 50 14.30 -6.26 29.69
N LEU A 51 14.80 -6.88 28.61
CA LEU A 51 15.39 -6.19 27.47
C LEU A 51 14.34 -5.57 26.52
N GLY A 52 13.05 -5.83 26.74
CA GLY A 52 11.93 -5.32 25.97
C GLY A 52 11.73 -6.00 24.62
N TYR A 53 12.26 -7.20 24.40
CA TYR A 53 12.02 -7.98 23.16
C TYR A 53 10.77 -8.85 23.26
N LEU A 54 10.43 -9.30 24.46
CA LEU A 54 9.22 -10.06 24.74
C LEU A 54 8.30 -9.28 25.68
N GLU A 55 7.02 -9.58 25.59
CA GLU A 55 5.98 -9.04 26.45
C GLU A 55 5.15 -10.17 27.06
N LYS A 56 4.50 -9.84 28.16
CA LYS A 56 3.64 -10.77 28.89
C LYS A 56 2.20 -10.26 28.83
N PRO A 57 1.31 -10.87 28.05
CA PRO A 57 -0.05 -10.37 27.89
C PRO A 57 -0.84 -10.47 29.20
N HIS A 58 -0.63 -11.54 29.98
CA HIS A 58 -1.24 -11.75 31.29
C HIS A 58 -0.28 -12.46 32.27
N THR A 59 -0.51 -12.31 33.57
CA THR A 59 0.38 -12.77 34.66
C THR A 59 0.66 -14.28 34.66
N SER A 60 -0.21 -15.11 34.07
CA SER A 60 -0.05 -16.56 33.93
C SER A 60 0.24 -17.05 32.51
N ALA A 61 0.20 -16.15 31.52
CA ALA A 61 0.41 -16.50 30.11
C ALA A 61 1.90 -16.71 29.78
N GLY A 62 2.15 -17.28 28.60
CA GLY A 62 3.47 -17.37 27.99
C GLY A 62 4.09 -16.00 27.69
N ARG A 63 4.90 -15.91 26.65
CA ARG A 63 5.41 -14.62 26.12
C ARG A 63 4.99 -14.43 24.68
N ILE A 64 4.81 -13.17 24.31
CA ILE A 64 4.60 -12.74 22.93
C ILE A 64 5.76 -11.84 22.52
N PRO A 65 6.10 -11.77 21.23
CA PRO A 65 7.09 -10.82 20.75
C PRO A 65 6.54 -9.39 20.81
N SER A 66 7.38 -8.45 21.26
CA SER A 66 7.11 -7.01 21.10
C SER A 66 7.43 -6.55 19.68
N SER A 67 7.03 -5.31 19.33
CA SER A 67 7.48 -4.64 18.09
C SER A 67 9.01 -4.65 17.96
N LYS A 68 9.73 -4.41 19.07
CA LYS A 68 11.20 -4.46 19.11
C LYS A 68 11.74 -5.86 18.87
N GLY A 69 11.06 -6.88 19.37
CA GLY A 69 11.35 -8.29 19.11
C GLY A 69 11.27 -8.64 17.62
N TYR A 70 10.16 -8.26 16.98
CA TYR A 70 9.99 -8.44 15.54
C TYR A 70 11.00 -7.64 14.72
N ARG A 71 11.27 -6.39 15.07
CA ARG A 71 12.29 -5.57 14.40
C ARG A 71 13.64 -6.26 14.40
N LEU A 72 14.11 -6.73 15.56
CA LEU A 72 15.38 -7.46 15.64
C LEU A 72 15.36 -8.74 14.80
N TYR A 73 14.24 -9.47 14.79
CA TYR A 73 14.08 -10.66 13.98
C TYR A 73 14.18 -10.37 12.48
N VAL A 74 13.46 -9.35 12.00
CA VAL A 74 13.49 -8.91 10.60
C VAL A 74 14.88 -8.46 10.17
N ASP A 75 15.57 -7.70 11.02
CA ASP A 75 16.86 -7.12 10.67
C ASP A 75 18.01 -8.14 10.67
N SER A 76 17.95 -9.20 11.51
CA SER A 76 19.14 -10.00 11.81
C SER A 76 18.95 -11.52 11.95
N MET A 77 17.72 -12.03 12.09
CA MET A 77 17.47 -13.46 12.40
C MET A 77 16.70 -14.18 11.31
N MET A 78 15.93 -13.44 10.53
CA MET A 78 15.18 -13.95 9.42
C MET A 78 16.11 -14.53 8.37
N HIS A 79 15.85 -15.77 7.98
CA HIS A 79 16.54 -16.36 6.84
C HIS A 79 15.85 -15.86 5.57
N GLN A 80 16.57 -15.08 4.77
CA GLN A 80 16.20 -14.80 3.38
C GLN A 80 16.46 -16.08 2.56
N GLY A 81 15.54 -17.04 2.65
CA GLY A 81 15.54 -18.26 1.85
C GLY A 81 14.96 -18.04 0.46
N PRO A 82 15.07 -19.03 -0.45
CA PRO A 82 14.33 -19.00 -1.70
C PRO A 82 12.82 -18.94 -1.43
N VAL A 83 12.07 -18.36 -2.36
CA VAL A 83 10.60 -18.45 -2.35
C VAL A 83 10.19 -19.91 -2.38
N LEU A 84 9.14 -20.27 -1.64
CA LEU A 84 8.62 -21.65 -1.64
C LEU A 84 8.20 -22.05 -3.06
N ASP A 85 8.50 -23.28 -3.47
CA ASP A 85 8.19 -23.77 -4.82
C ASP A 85 6.70 -23.67 -5.15
N GLU A 86 5.82 -23.80 -4.15
CA GLU A 86 4.37 -23.61 -4.32
C GLU A 86 4.02 -22.16 -4.67
N ASP A 87 4.60 -21.20 -3.96
CA ASP A 87 4.39 -19.76 -4.18
C ASP A 87 4.94 -19.37 -5.55
N VAL A 88 6.12 -19.88 -5.93
CA VAL A 88 6.71 -19.67 -7.27
C VAL A 88 5.77 -20.14 -8.38
N LYS A 89 5.17 -21.34 -8.25
CA LYS A 89 4.21 -21.87 -9.24
C LYS A 89 2.97 -20.98 -9.38
N GLN A 90 2.42 -20.52 -8.25
CA GLN A 90 1.26 -19.63 -8.27
C GLN A 90 1.60 -18.27 -8.90
N ILE A 91 2.78 -17.72 -8.59
CA ILE A 91 3.28 -16.48 -9.20
C ILE A 91 3.40 -16.66 -10.72
N HIS A 92 4.01 -17.75 -11.20
CA HIS A 92 4.14 -18.01 -12.64
C HIS A 92 2.81 -18.23 -13.35
N THR A 93 1.78 -18.73 -12.66
CA THR A 93 0.45 -18.90 -13.26
C THR A 93 -0.16 -17.56 -13.63
N ILE A 94 -0.02 -16.56 -12.76
CA ILE A 94 -0.42 -15.17 -13.03
C ILE A 94 0.45 -14.57 -14.14
N TRP A 95 1.75 -14.87 -14.10
CA TRP A 95 2.76 -14.28 -14.97
C TRP A 95 2.67 -14.74 -16.44
N ASN A 96 2.18 -15.96 -16.68
CA ASN A 96 2.07 -16.53 -18.02
C ASN A 96 0.82 -16.04 -18.78
N ASP A 97 -0.05 -15.23 -18.14
CA ASP A 97 -1.19 -14.61 -18.80
C ASP A 97 -0.74 -13.37 -19.58
N SER A 98 -0.32 -13.60 -20.83
CA SER A 98 0.34 -12.61 -21.72
C SER A 98 -0.48 -11.38 -22.12
N GLN A 99 -1.72 -11.22 -21.65
CA GLN A 99 -2.62 -10.11 -22.03
C GLN A 99 -2.75 -9.01 -20.96
N LEU A 100 -2.21 -9.20 -19.75
CA LEU A 100 -2.39 -8.24 -18.66
C LEU A 100 -1.50 -7.01 -18.83
N SER A 101 -2.07 -5.82 -18.62
CA SER A 101 -1.30 -4.58 -18.46
C SER A 101 -0.52 -4.57 -17.14
N GLY A 102 0.51 -3.73 -17.02
CA GLY A 102 1.36 -3.68 -15.80
C GLY A 102 0.58 -3.40 -14.51
N ASN A 103 -0.47 -2.56 -14.57
CA ASN A 103 -1.33 -2.28 -13.41
C ASN A 103 -2.23 -3.48 -13.05
N GLU A 104 -2.74 -4.19 -14.05
CA GLU A 104 -3.54 -5.40 -13.81
C GLU A 104 -2.68 -6.51 -13.21
N MET A 105 -1.45 -6.67 -13.71
CA MET A 105 -0.47 -7.60 -13.15
C MET A 105 -0.21 -7.33 -11.67
N LEU A 106 0.06 -6.07 -11.30
CA LEU A 106 0.21 -5.64 -9.91
C LEU A 106 -1.02 -5.98 -9.05
N LEU A 107 -2.23 -5.79 -9.58
CA LEU A 107 -3.45 -6.13 -8.88
C LEU A 107 -3.61 -7.64 -8.67
N HIS A 108 -3.24 -8.46 -9.66
CA HIS A 108 -3.22 -9.91 -9.50
C HIS A 108 -2.18 -10.38 -8.48
N MET A 109 -1.00 -9.75 -8.46
CA MET A 109 0.03 -10.01 -7.45
C MET A 109 -0.46 -9.64 -6.05
N ALA A 110 -1.11 -8.48 -5.89
CA ALA A 110 -1.73 -8.07 -4.64
C ALA A 110 -2.75 -9.11 -4.13
N ARG A 111 -3.61 -9.63 -5.02
CA ARG A 111 -4.55 -10.71 -4.67
C ARG A 111 -3.84 -11.96 -4.19
N LEU A 112 -2.78 -12.37 -4.89
CA LEU A 112 -2.03 -13.57 -4.53
C LEU A 112 -1.35 -13.44 -3.17
N VAL A 113 -0.63 -12.34 -2.94
CA VAL A 113 0.05 -12.09 -1.66
C VAL A 113 -0.98 -12.08 -0.53
N SER A 114 -2.09 -11.38 -0.71
CA SER A 114 -3.17 -11.34 0.28
C SER A 114 -3.71 -12.71 0.66
N GLN A 115 -3.98 -13.56 -0.34
CA GLN A 115 -4.52 -14.91 -0.13
C GLN A 115 -3.54 -15.80 0.62
N ILE A 116 -2.26 -15.74 0.25
CA ILE A 116 -1.21 -16.57 0.85
C ILE A 116 -0.85 -16.10 2.26
N SER A 117 -0.74 -14.78 2.46
CA SER A 117 -0.28 -14.21 3.72
C SER A 117 -1.40 -13.94 4.72
N HIS A 118 -2.66 -14.22 4.35
CA HIS A 118 -3.86 -13.87 5.12
C HIS A 118 -3.82 -12.42 5.62
N SER A 119 -3.28 -11.54 4.79
CA SER A 119 -3.12 -10.11 5.07
C SER A 119 -3.84 -9.31 4.00
N MET A 120 -4.09 -8.05 4.29
CA MET A 120 -4.61 -7.13 3.29
C MET A 120 -3.48 -6.68 2.38
N SER A 121 -3.74 -6.59 1.08
CA SER A 121 -2.85 -5.97 0.11
C SER A 121 -3.47 -4.68 -0.40
N LEU A 122 -2.66 -3.63 -0.42
CA LEU A 122 -2.97 -2.28 -0.81
C LEU A 122 -2.09 -1.94 -2.00
N LEU A 123 -2.70 -1.71 -3.16
CA LEU A 123 -2.00 -1.25 -4.35
C LEU A 123 -2.24 0.25 -4.49
N LEU A 124 -1.15 1.01 -4.40
CA LEU A 124 -1.09 2.40 -4.77
C LEU A 124 -0.54 2.49 -6.19
N ALA A 125 -1.41 2.48 -7.18
CA ALA A 125 -0.99 2.76 -8.54
C ALA A 125 -0.57 4.24 -8.63
N PRO A 126 0.47 4.55 -9.43
CA PRO A 126 0.89 5.92 -9.67
C PRO A 126 -0.35 6.69 -10.12
N GLY A 127 -0.44 7.94 -9.69
CA GLY A 127 -1.41 8.83 -10.29
C GLY A 127 -1.19 8.86 -11.79
N HIS A 128 -2.17 9.36 -12.54
CA HIS A 128 -2.04 9.57 -13.98
C HIS A 128 -1.00 10.68 -14.32
N ASP A 129 -0.06 10.95 -13.42
CA ASP A 129 1.00 11.95 -13.42
C ASP A 129 1.83 11.94 -14.71
N GLN A 130 2.08 10.76 -15.28
CA GLN A 130 2.78 10.60 -16.57
C GLN A 130 1.86 10.55 -17.78
N ALA A 131 0.54 10.55 -17.59
CA ALA A 131 -0.40 10.61 -18.70
C ALA A 131 -0.37 12.01 -19.31
N LEU A 132 -0.27 12.08 -20.63
CA LEU A 132 -0.42 13.34 -21.36
C LEU A 132 -1.91 13.66 -21.46
N LEU A 133 -2.30 14.86 -21.05
CA LEU A 133 -3.65 15.36 -21.25
C LEU A 133 -3.88 15.63 -22.74
N LYS A 134 -4.83 14.92 -23.36
CA LYS A 134 -5.20 15.13 -24.76
C LYS A 134 -6.20 16.28 -24.88
N TYR A 135 -7.31 16.20 -24.14
CA TYR A 135 -8.31 17.27 -24.10
C TYR A 135 -9.26 17.09 -22.91
N ILE A 136 -9.95 18.16 -22.56
CA ILE A 136 -11.10 18.13 -21.64
C ILE A 136 -12.38 18.34 -22.43
N HIS A 137 -13.43 17.61 -22.07
CA HIS A 137 -14.76 17.80 -22.61
C HIS A 137 -15.71 18.22 -21.49
N ILE A 138 -16.52 19.26 -21.69
CA ILE A 138 -17.48 19.70 -20.68
C ILE A 138 -18.88 19.60 -21.27
N LEU A 139 -19.70 18.74 -20.66
CA LEU A 139 -21.08 18.47 -21.03
C LEU A 139 -22.00 19.25 -20.09
N PRO A 140 -22.62 20.37 -20.53
CA PRO A 140 -23.60 21.07 -19.71
C PRO A 140 -24.82 20.19 -19.48
N LEU A 141 -25.28 20.13 -18.23
CA LEU A 141 -26.52 19.43 -17.84
C LEU A 141 -27.68 20.42 -17.78
N ASP A 142 -27.44 21.55 -17.13
CA ASP A 142 -28.33 22.71 -17.04
C ASP A 142 -27.51 24.00 -16.87
N GLY A 143 -28.16 25.12 -16.50
CA GLY A 143 -27.46 26.39 -16.29
C GLY A 143 -26.51 26.42 -15.09
N HIS A 144 -26.66 25.51 -14.13
CA HIS A 144 -25.90 25.46 -12.89
C HIS A 144 -24.95 24.26 -12.79
N GLN A 145 -25.10 23.26 -13.66
CA GLN A 145 -24.34 22.02 -13.60
C GLN A 145 -23.76 21.60 -14.94
N ALA A 146 -22.57 21.03 -14.90
CA ALA A 146 -21.93 20.38 -16.04
C ALA A 146 -21.09 19.18 -15.59
N VAL A 147 -20.77 18.28 -16.52
CA VAL A 147 -19.82 17.18 -16.31
C VAL A 147 -18.56 17.46 -17.10
N MET A 148 -17.41 17.52 -16.44
CA MET A 148 -16.10 17.52 -17.08
C MET A 148 -15.62 16.08 -17.26
N VAL A 149 -15.27 15.71 -18.49
CA VAL A 149 -14.59 14.46 -18.83
C VAL A 149 -13.16 14.79 -19.23
N VAL A 150 -12.18 14.23 -18.52
CA VAL A 150 -10.76 14.44 -18.84
C VAL A 150 -10.25 13.26 -19.66
N ILE A 151 -9.64 13.54 -20.82
CA ILE A 151 -9.14 12.51 -21.73
C ILE A 151 -7.63 12.63 -21.86
N THR A 152 -6.96 11.51 -21.69
CA THR A 152 -5.50 11.39 -21.69
C THR A 152 -5.03 10.48 -22.84
N ALA A 153 -3.71 10.41 -23.06
CA ALA A 153 -3.12 9.51 -24.04
C ALA A 153 -3.46 8.03 -23.79
N THR A 154 -3.69 7.65 -22.53
CA THR A 154 -4.04 6.29 -22.10
C THR A 154 -5.55 6.03 -22.05
N GLY A 155 -6.39 6.99 -22.46
CA GLY A 155 -7.85 6.87 -22.43
C GLY A 155 -8.52 7.92 -21.54
N ALA A 156 -9.82 7.74 -21.26
CA ALA A 156 -10.56 8.62 -20.36
C ALA A 156 -10.05 8.46 -18.91
N LEU A 157 -9.76 9.58 -18.26
CA LEU A 157 -9.23 9.64 -16.91
C LEU A 157 -10.35 9.57 -15.87
N ASP A 158 -11.28 10.53 -15.92
CA ASP A 158 -12.39 10.63 -14.97
C ASP A 158 -13.48 11.58 -15.46
N ASN A 159 -14.63 11.54 -14.77
CA ASN A 159 -15.80 12.39 -14.96
C ASN A 159 -16.08 13.17 -13.65
N GLU A 160 -15.98 14.49 -13.66
CA GLU A 160 -16.26 15.34 -12.48
C GLU A 160 -17.48 16.23 -12.69
N LEU A 161 -18.34 16.31 -11.67
CA LEU A 161 -19.42 17.28 -11.63
C LEU A 161 -18.88 18.67 -11.33
N MET A 162 -19.37 19.65 -12.09
CA MET A 162 -19.12 21.06 -11.93
C MET A 162 -20.39 21.75 -11.44
N TYR A 163 -20.23 22.65 -10.48
CA TYR A 163 -21.33 23.47 -9.95
C TYR A 163 -21.01 24.95 -10.17
N PHE A 164 -21.96 25.69 -10.73
CA PHE A 164 -21.84 27.12 -10.96
C PHE A 164 -22.77 27.89 -10.01
N THR A 165 -22.22 28.91 -9.35
CA THR A 165 -22.97 29.78 -8.43
C THR A 165 -23.97 30.71 -9.13
N SER A 166 -23.85 30.87 -10.45
CA SER A 166 -24.74 31.65 -11.30
C SER A 166 -24.98 30.90 -12.61
N PRO A 167 -26.15 31.07 -13.25
CA PRO A 167 -26.48 30.34 -14.45
C PRO A 167 -25.52 30.72 -15.61
N VAL A 168 -24.93 29.72 -16.24
CA VAL A 168 -24.00 29.85 -17.38
C VAL A 168 -24.62 29.23 -18.63
N LYS A 169 -24.49 29.89 -19.77
CA LYS A 169 -25.02 29.36 -21.04
C LYS A 169 -24.17 28.20 -21.55
N ALA A 170 -24.80 27.19 -22.12
CA ALA A 170 -24.12 26.03 -22.70
C ALA A 170 -23.02 26.41 -23.71
N ASP A 171 -23.30 27.37 -24.60
CA ASP A 171 -22.33 27.84 -25.60
C ASP A 171 -21.10 28.51 -24.97
N GLU A 172 -21.30 29.21 -23.85
CA GLU A 172 -20.20 29.85 -23.11
C GLU A 172 -19.32 28.80 -22.43
N ILE A 173 -19.94 27.79 -21.80
CA ILE A 173 -19.23 26.65 -21.22
C ILE A 173 -18.38 25.95 -22.29
N GLN A 174 -18.97 25.63 -23.45
CA GLN A 174 -18.26 24.95 -24.53
C GLN A 174 -17.09 25.78 -25.07
N ARG A 175 -17.30 27.09 -25.30
CA ARG A 175 -16.24 27.99 -25.77
C ARG A 175 -15.07 28.04 -24.80
N LEU A 176 -15.34 28.21 -23.51
CA LEU A 176 -14.30 28.26 -22.48
C LEU A 176 -13.63 26.89 -22.30
N ALA A 177 -14.39 25.79 -22.39
CA ALA A 177 -13.84 24.44 -22.33
C ALA A 177 -12.80 24.20 -23.43
N ILE A 178 -13.09 24.61 -24.67
CA ILE A 178 -12.16 24.48 -25.81
C ILE A 178 -10.89 25.31 -25.57
N GLN A 179 -11.04 26.58 -25.16
CA GLN A 179 -9.89 27.45 -24.89
C GLN A 179 -9.01 26.88 -23.76
N PHE A 180 -9.63 26.41 -22.69
CA PHE A 180 -8.94 25.83 -21.56
C PHE A 180 -8.25 24.52 -21.96
N SER A 181 -8.96 23.64 -22.67
CA SER A 181 -8.43 22.38 -23.19
C SER A 181 -7.16 22.60 -24.02
N ASN A 182 -7.19 23.56 -24.94
CA ASN A 182 -6.03 23.87 -25.77
C ASN A 182 -4.83 24.38 -24.94
N ALA A 183 -5.08 25.11 -23.85
CA ALA A 183 -4.02 25.64 -22.99
C ALA A 183 -3.36 24.58 -22.09
N VAL A 184 -4.06 23.48 -21.81
CA VAL A 184 -3.55 22.34 -21.02
C VAL A 184 -3.14 21.12 -21.86
N GLN A 185 -3.42 21.13 -23.16
CA GLN A 185 -3.13 20.01 -24.06
C GLN A 185 -1.63 19.66 -24.12
N ASN A 186 -1.34 18.37 -24.25
CA ASN A 186 0.01 17.79 -24.34
C ASN A 186 0.93 18.08 -23.14
N LYS A 187 0.34 18.42 -21.99
CA LYS A 187 1.06 18.49 -20.72
C LYS A 187 0.88 17.19 -19.96
N PHE A 188 1.92 16.79 -19.23
CA PHE A 188 1.80 15.72 -18.25
C PHE A 188 0.89 16.20 -17.11
N LEU A 189 0.05 15.31 -16.56
CA LEU A 189 -0.86 15.71 -15.48
C LEU A 189 -0.12 16.25 -14.26
N ARG A 190 1.06 15.70 -13.93
CA ARG A 190 1.92 16.19 -12.83
C ARG A 190 2.34 17.66 -13.00
N ASP A 191 2.42 18.12 -14.24
CA ASP A 191 2.83 19.48 -14.56
C ASP A 191 1.63 20.43 -14.53
N ILE A 192 0.40 19.97 -14.27
CA ILE A 192 -0.78 20.83 -14.17
C ILE A 192 -1.02 21.18 -12.70
N THR A 193 -0.41 22.28 -12.25
CA THR A 193 -0.48 22.77 -10.87
C THR A 193 -1.44 23.95 -10.74
N SER A 194 -1.80 24.32 -9.50
CA SER A 194 -2.60 25.52 -9.22
C SER A 194 -1.98 26.80 -9.78
N ALA A 195 -0.65 26.91 -9.76
CA ALA A 195 0.10 28.03 -10.35
C ALA A 195 -0.06 28.06 -11.88
N HIS A 196 0.07 26.91 -12.55
CA HIS A 196 -0.14 26.81 -13.99
C HIS A 196 -1.58 27.12 -14.40
N ILE A 197 -2.55 26.62 -13.65
CA ILE A 197 -3.97 26.93 -13.87
C ILE A 197 -4.22 28.42 -13.72
N SER A 198 -3.68 29.06 -12.69
CA SER A 198 -3.80 30.51 -12.48
C SER A 198 -3.22 31.31 -13.66
N ALA A 199 -2.06 30.88 -14.18
CA ALA A 199 -1.44 31.49 -15.35
C ALA A 199 -2.30 31.34 -16.61
N ILE A 200 -2.92 30.17 -16.83
CA ILE A 200 -3.83 29.93 -17.95
C ILE A 200 -5.06 30.83 -17.85
N ILE A 201 -5.70 30.89 -16.67
CA ILE A 201 -6.88 31.70 -16.42
C ILE A 201 -6.61 33.19 -16.67
N ALA A 202 -5.39 33.68 -16.42
CA ALA A 202 -5.01 35.05 -16.69
C ALA A 202 -5.06 35.41 -18.20
N HIS A 203 -4.82 34.43 -19.09
CA HIS A 203 -4.74 34.62 -20.54
C HIS A 203 -6.01 34.23 -21.30
N ILE A 204 -7.03 33.71 -20.62
CA ILE A 204 -8.32 33.37 -21.22
C ILE A 204 -9.36 34.46 -20.92
N ASP A 205 -10.02 34.92 -21.97
CA ASP A 205 -11.11 35.89 -21.91
C ASP A 205 -12.45 35.22 -21.59
N GLY A 206 -13.05 35.63 -20.47
CA GLY A 206 -14.36 35.17 -20.03
C GLY A 206 -14.61 35.40 -18.54
N PRO A 207 -15.77 34.97 -18.03
CA PRO A 207 -16.09 35.06 -16.61
C PRO A 207 -15.06 34.29 -15.77
N LYS A 208 -14.34 35.01 -14.89
CA LYS A 208 -13.29 34.41 -14.06
C LYS A 208 -13.83 33.33 -13.14
N SER A 209 -15.06 33.46 -12.65
CA SER A 209 -15.73 32.42 -11.84
C SER A 209 -15.86 31.08 -12.57
N VAL A 210 -16.21 31.11 -13.87
CA VAL A 210 -16.35 29.89 -14.69
C VAL A 210 -14.98 29.28 -14.98
N LEU A 211 -13.99 30.11 -15.31
CA LEU A 211 -12.62 29.66 -15.55
C LEU A 211 -11.96 29.05 -14.30
N LEU A 212 -12.19 29.66 -13.13
CA LEU A 212 -11.76 29.11 -11.85
C LEU A 212 -12.43 27.74 -11.59
N GLN A 213 -13.74 27.63 -11.81
CA GLN A 213 -14.45 26.37 -11.65
C GLN A 213 -13.90 25.28 -12.57
N ILE A 214 -13.60 25.60 -13.83
CA ILE A 214 -12.96 24.66 -14.78
C ILE A 214 -11.59 24.22 -14.24
N GLY A 215 -10.76 25.18 -13.82
CA GLY A 215 -9.42 24.91 -13.31
C GLY A 215 -9.42 24.05 -12.04
N GLU A 216 -10.26 24.39 -11.08
CA GLU A 216 -10.42 23.61 -9.84
C GLU A 216 -10.96 22.22 -10.11
N THR A 217 -11.92 22.09 -11.03
CA THR A 217 -12.48 20.77 -11.40
C THR A 217 -11.43 19.90 -12.08
N LEU A 218 -10.60 20.47 -12.96
CA LEU A 218 -9.48 19.75 -13.57
C LEU A 218 -8.45 19.31 -12.52
N LEU A 219 -8.08 20.20 -11.59
CA LEU A 219 -7.18 19.84 -10.49
C LEU A 219 -7.77 18.74 -9.62
N ARG A 220 -9.07 18.78 -9.30
CA ARG A 220 -9.76 17.67 -8.61
C ARG A 220 -9.66 16.39 -9.43
N ALA A 221 -10.01 16.40 -10.71
CA ALA A 221 -9.93 15.21 -11.58
C ALA A 221 -8.52 14.59 -11.64
N ILE A 222 -7.48 15.43 -11.66
CA ILE A 222 -6.08 14.98 -11.65
C ILE A 222 -5.70 14.41 -10.28
N THR A 223 -6.08 15.11 -9.20
CA THR A 223 -5.68 14.76 -7.83
C THR A 223 -6.44 13.55 -7.29
N LYS A 224 -7.65 13.30 -7.80
CA LYS A 224 -8.59 12.30 -7.25
C LYS A 224 -8.13 10.85 -7.43
N ARG A 225 -7.06 10.58 -8.18
CA ARG A 225 -6.65 9.20 -8.44
C ARG A 225 -5.13 9.00 -8.36
N ARG A 226 -4.63 8.80 -7.15
CA ARG A 226 -3.81 7.58 -6.95
C ARG A 226 -4.82 6.44 -6.91
N LEU A 227 -4.77 5.53 -7.88
CA LEU A 227 -5.70 4.40 -7.87
C LEU A 227 -5.33 3.51 -6.68
N PHE A 228 -6.13 3.61 -5.63
CA PHE A 228 -5.98 2.78 -4.44
C PHE A 228 -6.89 1.55 -4.57
N TYR A 229 -6.27 0.38 -4.67
CA TYR A 229 -6.99 -0.89 -4.63
C TYR A 229 -6.66 -1.61 -3.34
N SER A 230 -7.67 -1.89 -2.53
CA SER A 230 -7.56 -2.82 -1.40
C SER A 230 -8.08 -4.19 -1.82
N VAL A 231 -7.30 -5.22 -1.54
CA VAL A 231 -7.69 -6.62 -1.64
C VAL A 231 -7.36 -7.27 -0.29
N GLY A 232 -8.11 -8.26 0.14
CA GLY A 232 -7.75 -8.98 1.36
C GLY A 232 -8.39 -8.48 2.63
N THR A 233 -9.39 -7.59 2.54
CA THR A 233 -10.03 -7.01 3.73
C THR A 233 -10.65 -8.12 4.58
N THR A 234 -11.35 -9.05 3.96
CA THR A 234 -11.98 -10.18 4.67
C THR A 234 -10.92 -11.10 5.29
N GLU A 235 -9.84 -11.36 4.57
CA GLU A 235 -8.70 -12.16 5.02
C GLU A 235 -8.07 -11.53 6.27
N LEU A 236 -7.78 -10.23 6.24
CA LEU A 236 -7.26 -9.51 7.39
C LEU A 236 -8.23 -9.57 8.58
N LEU A 237 -9.49 -9.24 8.36
CA LEU A 237 -10.51 -9.21 9.43
C LEU A 237 -10.85 -10.60 9.99
N SER A 238 -10.50 -11.68 9.28
CA SER A 238 -10.64 -13.05 9.77
C SER A 238 -9.56 -13.45 10.80
N GLN A 239 -8.48 -12.65 10.93
CA GLN A 239 -7.40 -12.92 11.87
C GLN A 239 -7.86 -12.76 13.33
N PRO A 240 -7.32 -13.57 14.27
CA PRO A 240 -7.60 -13.50 15.71
C PRO A 240 -7.59 -12.10 16.34
N GLU A 241 -6.76 -11.19 15.84
CA GLU A 241 -6.59 -9.82 16.34
C GLU A 241 -7.80 -8.93 16.11
N PHE A 242 -8.67 -9.24 15.13
CA PHE A 242 -9.79 -8.37 14.72
C PHE A 242 -11.16 -8.94 15.12
N LYS A 243 -11.22 -9.68 16.23
CA LYS A 243 -12.47 -10.28 16.74
C LYS A 243 -13.44 -9.28 17.37
N THR A 244 -13.00 -8.05 17.68
CA THR A 244 -13.85 -7.04 18.31
C THR A 244 -13.99 -5.79 17.44
N VAL A 245 -15.11 -5.09 17.60
CA VAL A 245 -15.41 -3.88 16.81
C VAL A 245 -14.37 -2.79 17.03
N GLU A 246 -13.84 -2.67 18.25
CA GLU A 246 -12.81 -1.68 18.62
C GLU A 246 -11.49 -1.90 17.88
N LYS A 247 -11.18 -3.14 17.50
CA LYS A 247 -9.99 -3.48 16.69
C LYS A 247 -10.23 -3.34 15.19
N VAL A 248 -11.47 -3.55 14.74
CA VAL A 248 -11.85 -3.46 13.32
C VAL A 248 -12.04 -2.01 12.86
N GLN A 249 -12.70 -1.20 13.67
CA GLN A 249 -13.10 0.15 13.30
C GLN A 249 -11.93 1.03 12.85
N PRO A 250 -10.77 1.07 13.53
CA PRO A 250 -9.64 1.88 13.09
C PRO A 250 -9.10 1.47 11.71
N VAL A 251 -9.09 0.17 11.41
CA VAL A 251 -8.65 -0.34 10.09
C VAL A 251 -9.64 0.09 9.00
N LEU A 252 -10.94 -0.05 9.23
CA LEU A 252 -11.95 0.37 8.25
C LEU A 252 -11.96 1.87 8.03
N SER A 253 -11.84 2.67 9.09
CA SER A 253 -11.74 4.13 9.00
C SER A 253 -10.52 4.56 8.17
N LEU A 254 -9.39 3.85 8.33
CA LEU A 254 -8.21 4.11 7.51
C LEU A 254 -8.46 3.82 6.02
N LEU A 255 -9.21 2.76 5.69
CA LEU A 255 -9.53 2.42 4.30
C LEU A 255 -10.48 3.41 3.63
N GLU A 256 -11.38 4.02 4.42
CA GLU A 256 -12.25 5.08 3.94
C GLU A 256 -11.45 6.37 3.63
N GLU A 257 -10.37 6.62 4.38
CA GLU A 257 -9.56 7.83 4.25
C GLU A 257 -8.33 7.64 3.33
N GLN A 258 -8.58 7.56 2.01
CA GLN A 258 -7.55 7.36 0.98
C GLN A 258 -6.37 8.34 1.03
N GLN A 259 -6.59 9.58 1.51
CA GLN A 259 -5.53 10.55 1.67
C GLN A 259 -4.52 10.13 2.76
N GLN A 260 -4.99 9.62 3.90
CA GLN A 260 -4.12 9.16 4.99
C GLN A 260 -3.28 7.95 4.55
N LEU A 261 -3.89 7.01 3.82
CA LEU A 261 -3.17 5.89 3.21
C LEU A 261 -2.04 6.36 2.29
N GLY A 262 -2.32 7.38 1.47
CA GLY A 262 -1.32 8.00 0.60
C GLY A 262 -0.14 8.62 1.35
N TYR A 263 -0.30 9.06 2.61
CA TYR A 263 0.79 9.54 3.46
C TYR A 263 1.53 8.41 4.17
N ILE A 264 0.83 7.38 4.64
CA ILE A 264 1.44 6.21 5.30
C ILE A 264 2.40 5.46 4.35
N LEU A 265 2.01 5.39 3.07
CA LEU A 265 2.76 4.77 1.99
C LEU A 265 3.82 5.70 1.37
N GLN A 266 3.88 6.98 1.77
CA GLN A 266 4.99 7.84 1.40
C GLN A 266 6.21 7.45 2.23
N ASP A 267 7.26 7.02 1.54
CA ASP A 267 8.52 6.65 2.16
C ASP A 267 9.65 6.85 1.14
N ASP A 268 10.52 7.81 1.40
CA ASP A 268 11.64 8.19 0.53
C ASP A 268 12.90 7.34 0.77
N SER A 269 12.82 6.30 1.62
CA SER A 269 13.95 5.41 1.85
C SER A 269 14.32 4.63 0.58
N ASN A 270 15.63 4.45 0.36
CA ASN A 270 16.16 3.79 -0.84
C ASN A 270 16.26 2.26 -0.70
N THR A 271 15.45 1.65 0.17
CA THR A 271 15.46 0.20 0.38
C THR A 271 14.42 -0.47 -0.53
N PRO A 272 14.76 -1.60 -1.21
CA PRO A 272 13.83 -2.25 -2.16
C PRO A 272 12.50 -2.69 -1.56
N ILE A 273 12.53 -3.09 -0.28
CA ILE A 273 11.37 -3.44 0.54
C ILE A 273 11.49 -2.66 1.83
N LYS A 274 10.41 -2.00 2.23
CA LYS A 274 10.34 -1.15 3.42
C LYS A 274 9.34 -1.78 4.39
N ILE A 275 9.67 -1.79 5.68
CA ILE A 275 8.91 -2.51 6.71
C ILE A 275 8.71 -1.58 7.89
N LYS A 276 7.46 -1.38 8.32
CA LYS A 276 7.09 -0.70 9.58
C LYS A 276 6.34 -1.67 10.47
N ILE A 277 6.74 -1.78 11.73
CA ILE A 277 6.24 -2.78 12.67
C ILE A 277 5.67 -2.10 13.91
N GLY A 278 4.39 -2.33 14.14
CA GLY A 278 3.65 -1.91 15.32
C GLY A 278 3.83 -0.43 15.62
N SER A 279 4.53 -0.13 16.72
CA SER A 279 4.80 1.23 17.21
C SER A 279 5.67 2.09 16.29
N GLU A 280 6.24 1.53 15.23
CA GLU A 280 6.94 2.29 14.18
C GLU A 280 5.96 2.97 13.21
N ASN A 281 4.70 2.57 13.21
CA ASN A 281 3.67 3.23 12.43
C ASN A 281 3.33 4.60 13.06
N GLN A 282 3.16 5.62 12.22
CA GLN A 282 2.94 7.01 12.68
C GLN A 282 1.56 7.23 13.32
N THR A 283 0.65 6.28 13.17
CA THR A 283 -0.74 6.39 13.61
C THR A 283 -1.02 5.32 14.65
N GLU A 284 -1.57 5.70 15.80
CA GLU A 284 -1.87 4.76 16.89
C GLU A 284 -2.80 3.61 16.47
N ALA A 285 -3.70 3.87 15.51
CA ALA A 285 -4.57 2.85 14.90
C ALA A 285 -3.80 1.67 14.28
N LEU A 286 -2.50 1.85 13.98
CA LEU A 286 -1.63 0.85 13.35
C LEU A 286 -0.58 0.29 14.32
N ASN A 287 -0.66 0.58 15.61
CA ASN A 287 0.32 0.07 16.60
C ASN A 287 0.31 -1.45 16.75
N ASP A 288 -0.80 -2.10 16.41
CA ASP A 288 -0.92 -3.57 16.40
C ASP A 288 -0.69 -4.17 14.99
N MET A 289 -0.29 -3.33 14.04
CA MET A 289 -0.20 -3.67 12.62
C MET A 289 1.25 -3.64 12.14
N SER A 290 1.51 -4.35 11.05
CA SER A 290 2.74 -4.24 10.28
C SER A 290 2.42 -3.93 8.84
N LEU A 291 3.30 -3.12 8.24
CA LEU A 291 3.23 -2.66 6.87
C LEU A 291 4.52 -3.07 6.17
N ILE A 292 4.39 -3.90 5.12
CA ILE A 292 5.50 -4.28 4.24
C ILE A 292 5.19 -3.69 2.87
N GLN A 293 6.05 -2.82 2.35
CA GLN A 293 5.82 -2.15 1.06
C GLN A 293 6.99 -2.35 0.11
N ALA A 294 6.68 -2.45 -1.18
CA ALA A 294 7.64 -2.54 -2.26
C ALA A 294 7.19 -1.69 -3.46
N ASP A 295 8.12 -0.90 -3.99
CA ASP A 295 7.89 -0.11 -5.20
C ASP A 295 8.21 -0.94 -6.45
N PHE A 296 7.28 -0.94 -7.40
CA PHE A 296 7.35 -1.66 -8.66
C PHE A 296 7.50 -0.68 -9.83
N SER A 297 8.38 -1.01 -10.76
CA SER A 297 8.70 -0.19 -11.92
C SER A 297 9.07 -1.05 -13.12
N GLN A 298 8.83 -0.52 -14.32
CA GLN A 298 9.17 -1.13 -15.60
C GLN A 298 9.80 -0.07 -16.50
N GLU A 299 11.00 -0.32 -17.04
CA GLU A 299 11.71 0.60 -17.96
C GLU A 299 11.81 2.06 -17.44
N ASN A 300 12.13 2.25 -16.16
CA ASN A 300 12.14 3.55 -15.44
C ASN A 300 10.77 4.22 -15.26
N ASN A 301 9.67 3.58 -15.67
CA ASN A 301 8.33 4.02 -15.31
C ASN A 301 7.87 3.35 -14.01
N GLN A 302 7.45 4.14 -13.02
CA GLN A 302 6.87 3.60 -11.78
C GLN A 302 5.49 3.03 -12.10
N LEU A 303 5.29 1.74 -11.84
CA LEU A 303 4.01 1.05 -12.03
C LEU A 303 3.11 1.12 -10.79
N GLY A 304 3.71 1.32 -9.61
CA GLY A 304 3.00 1.53 -8.36
C GLY A 304 3.73 1.00 -7.14
N THR A 305 3.13 1.19 -5.99
CA THR A 305 3.59 0.65 -4.72
C THR A 305 2.60 -0.41 -4.25
N LEU A 306 3.09 -1.62 -4.00
CA LEU A 306 2.32 -2.66 -3.35
C LEU A 306 2.69 -2.68 -1.87
N ALA A 307 1.69 -2.56 -1.01
CA ALA A 307 1.81 -2.56 0.43
C ALA A 307 0.96 -3.67 1.04
N ILE A 308 1.51 -4.42 1.97
CA ILE A 308 0.86 -5.54 2.65
C ILE A 308 0.67 -5.11 4.10
N LEU A 309 -0.59 -5.07 4.53
CA LEU A 309 -1.01 -4.68 5.86
C LEU A 309 -1.56 -5.89 6.62
N GLY A 310 -0.96 -6.20 7.76
CA GLY A 310 -1.31 -7.35 8.60
C GLY A 310 -1.07 -7.09 10.08
N PRO A 311 -1.41 -8.04 10.97
CA PRO A 311 -1.02 -7.95 12.39
C PRO A 311 0.50 -8.00 12.55
N THR A 312 1.05 -7.61 13.70
CA THR A 312 2.52 -7.70 13.94
C THR A 312 3.08 -9.12 13.85
N ARG A 313 2.27 -10.16 14.00
CA ARG A 313 2.71 -11.56 13.86
C ARG A 313 2.71 -12.10 12.42
N MET A 314 3.08 -11.26 11.45
CA MET A 314 3.13 -11.64 10.04
C MET A 314 4.21 -12.70 9.73
N GLU A 315 3.99 -13.48 8.68
CA GLU A 315 5.02 -14.32 8.05
C GLU A 315 6.01 -13.46 7.23
N TYR A 316 6.71 -12.54 7.88
CA TYR A 316 7.55 -11.53 7.23
C TYR A 316 8.50 -12.12 6.17
N GLY A 317 9.17 -13.23 6.48
CA GLY A 317 10.12 -13.87 5.55
C GLY A 317 9.45 -14.34 4.26
N ARG A 318 8.28 -14.98 4.35
CA ARG A 318 7.52 -15.44 3.18
C ARG A 318 7.09 -14.26 2.31
N ILE A 319 6.52 -13.22 2.93
CA ILE A 319 6.03 -12.02 2.21
C ILE A 319 7.20 -11.28 1.54
N ILE A 320 8.30 -11.04 2.25
CA ILE A 320 9.48 -10.34 1.72
C ILE A 320 10.08 -11.11 0.54
N ASN A 321 10.21 -12.43 0.66
CA ASN A 321 10.75 -13.26 -0.42
C ASN A 321 9.84 -13.23 -1.64
N MET A 322 8.52 -13.34 -1.45
CA MET A 322 7.55 -13.23 -2.55
C MET A 322 7.64 -11.88 -3.26
N LEU A 323 7.61 -10.76 -2.52
CA LEU A 323 7.71 -9.42 -3.09
C LEU A 323 9.03 -9.21 -3.84
N SER A 324 10.14 -9.72 -3.28
CA SER A 324 11.46 -9.64 -3.92
C SER A 324 11.48 -10.40 -5.24
N TYR A 325 10.93 -11.61 -5.26
CA TYR A 325 10.87 -12.45 -6.45
C TYR A 325 9.97 -11.86 -7.53
N MET A 326 8.79 -11.41 -7.13
CA MET A 326 7.84 -10.67 -7.97
C MET A 326 8.47 -9.44 -8.62
N LYS A 327 9.21 -8.64 -7.85
CA LYS A 327 9.93 -7.46 -8.33
C LYS A 327 11.00 -7.85 -9.36
N HIS A 328 11.79 -8.89 -9.05
CA HIS A 328 12.81 -9.40 -9.96
C HIS A 328 12.23 -9.90 -11.30
N LEU A 329 11.09 -10.61 -11.26
CA LEU A 329 10.39 -11.04 -12.48
C LEU A 329 9.92 -9.84 -13.32
N MET A 330 9.40 -8.80 -12.68
CA MET A 330 8.94 -7.59 -13.38
C MET A 330 10.10 -6.86 -14.08
N GLU A 331 11.23 -6.73 -13.39
CA GLU A 331 12.43 -6.06 -13.91
C GLU A 331 13.12 -6.85 -15.05
N THR A 332 13.06 -8.18 -15.02
CA THR A 332 13.72 -9.04 -16.02
C THR A 332 12.95 -9.10 -17.34
N MET A 333 11.62 -9.07 -17.32
CA MET A 333 10.82 -9.09 -18.56
C MET A 333 10.89 -7.78 -19.35
N ALA A 334 11.01 -6.64 -18.66
CA ALA A 334 11.26 -5.35 -19.31
C ALA A 334 12.48 -5.40 -20.25
N ARG A 335 13.49 -6.19 -19.90
CA ARG A 335 14.72 -6.33 -20.69
C ARG A 335 14.62 -7.32 -21.85
N ASN A 336 13.60 -8.18 -21.87
CA ASN A 336 13.43 -9.23 -22.90
C ASN A 336 12.41 -8.84 -23.99
N GLN A 337 11.73 -7.70 -23.84
CA GLN A 337 10.81 -7.14 -24.84
C GLN A 337 11.44 -6.01 -25.68
N THR A 338 12.71 -5.65 -25.42
CA THR A 338 13.52 -4.69 -26.19
C THR A 338 14.51 -5.40 -27.10
#